data_AF-A0A937X5D2-F1
#
_entry.id   AF-A0A937X5D2-F1
#
_cell.length_a   1.000
_cell.length_b   1.000
_cell.length_c   1.000
_cell.angle_alpha   90.00
_cell.angle_beta   90.00
_cell.angle_gamma   90.00
#
_symmetry.space_group_name_H-M   'P 1'
#
loop_
_entity.id
_entity.type
_entity.pdbx_description
1 polymer ?
#
loop_
_entity_poly.entity_id
_entity_poly.type
_entity_poly.pdbx_seq_one_letter_code
_entity_poly.pdbx_strand_id
1 'polypeptide(L)' 'LAGSALDYKAVAYFYTNFQNSRNFAGPVLNAVSEESGTGRATVRFSLRATIVTPGISGS' A
#
# COMPACT_ATOMS: atom_id res chain seq x y z
N LEU A 1 5.52 -4.13 -1.24
CA LEU A 1 5.86 -2.76 -0.76
C LEU A 1 5.65 -2.72 0.76
N ALA A 2 6.59 -2.20 1.53
CA ALA A 2 6.42 -1.95 2.97
C ALA A 2 6.55 -0.45 3.25
N GLY A 3 5.78 0.07 4.18
CA GLY A 3 5.77 1.51 4.48
C GLY A 3 5.30 1.82 5.90
N SER A 4 5.52 3.06 6.29
CA SER A 4 5.06 3.64 7.55
C SER A 4 4.24 4.89 7.27
N ALA A 5 3.15 5.07 8.00
CA ALA A 5 2.25 6.22 7.90
C ALA A 5 2.05 6.87 9.27
N LEU A 6 1.56 8.10 9.29
CA LEU A 6 1.27 8.82 10.53
C LEU A 6 0.09 8.22 11.30
N ASP A 7 -0.89 7.69 10.58
CA ASP A 7 -2.11 7.11 11.15
C ASP A 7 -2.80 6.17 10.15
N TYR A 8 -3.85 5.49 10.59
CA TYR A 8 -4.64 4.57 9.77
C TYR A 8 -5.36 5.26 8.60
N LYS A 9 -5.73 6.54 8.72
CA LYS A 9 -6.36 7.30 7.62
C LYS A 9 -5.37 7.54 6.49
N ALA A 10 -4.12 7.84 6.81
CA ALA A 10 -3.05 7.98 5.82
C ALA A 10 -2.79 6.65 5.09
N VAL A 11 -2.82 5.51 5.79
CA VAL A 11 -2.75 4.17 5.13
C VAL A 11 -3.94 3.94 4.21
N ALA A 12 -5.16 4.23 4.67
CA ALA A 12 -6.37 4.08 3.86
C ALA A 12 -6.34 4.98 2.61
N TYR A 13 -5.91 6.24 2.75
CA TYR A 13 -5.77 7.16 1.63
C TYR A 13 -4.74 6.66 0.61
N PHE A 14 -3.58 6.20 1.08
CA PHE A 14 -2.57 5.58 0.22
C PHE A 14 -3.15 4.36 -0.53
N TYR A 15 -3.83 3.47 0.18
CA TYR A 15 -4.40 2.25 -0.39
C TYR A 15 -5.46 2.56 -1.47
N THR A 16 -6.36 3.49 -1.22
CA THR A 16 -7.37 3.92 -2.19
C THR A 16 -6.74 4.52 -3.45
N ASN A 17 -5.71 5.36 -3.31
CA ASN A 17 -4.99 5.88 -4.47
C ASN A 17 -4.25 4.77 -5.23
N PHE A 18 -3.69 3.80 -4.51
CA PHE A 18 -3.03 2.65 -5.10
C PHE A 18 -4.01 1.77 -5.88
N GLN A 19 -5.22 1.54 -5.35
CA GLN A 19 -6.30 0.80 -6.02
C GLN A 19 -6.75 1.46 -7.33
N ASN A 20 -6.74 2.79 -7.40
CA ASN A 20 -7.11 3.55 -8.59
C ASN A 20 -5.99 3.63 -9.64
N SER A 21 -4.79 3.13 -9.34
CA SER A 21 -3.67 3.14 -10.26
C SER A 21 -3.84 2.08 -11.36
N ARG A 22 -3.74 2.50 -12.62
CA ARG A 22 -3.84 1.59 -13.78
C ARG A 22 -2.65 0.65 -13.94
N ASN A 23 -1.56 0.90 -13.22
CA ASN A 23 -0.32 0.14 -13.32
C ASN A 23 -0.29 -1.05 -12.35
N PHE A 24 -1.30 -1.21 -11.50
CA PHE A 24 -1.34 -2.26 -10.49
C PHE A 24 -2.70 -2.95 -10.45
N ALA A 25 -2.69 -4.27 -10.33
CA ALA A 25 -3.90 -5.09 -10.19
C ALA A 25 -3.88 -5.85 -8.87
N GLY A 26 -5.08 -6.08 -8.32
CA GLY A 26 -5.32 -6.87 -7.12
C GLY A 26 -4.46 -6.46 -5.91
N PRO A 27 -4.42 -5.18 -5.52
CA PRO A 27 -3.69 -4.80 -4.32
C PRO A 27 -4.32 -5.44 -3.08
N VAL A 28 -3.48 -5.99 -2.21
CA VAL A 28 -3.87 -6.59 -0.94
C VAL A 28 -3.03 -5.93 0.16
N LEU A 29 -3.72 -5.26 1.08
CA LEU A 29 -3.13 -4.73 2.31
C LEU A 29 -3.00 -5.88 3.31
N ASN A 30 -1.78 -6.15 3.79
CA ASN A 30 -1.54 -7.12 4.86
C ASN A 30 -1.54 -6.40 6.21
N ALA A 31 -1.26 -7.14 7.29
CA ALA A 31 -1.30 -6.69 8.68
C ALA A 31 -0.80 -5.24 8.85
N VAL A 32 -1.68 -4.42 9.40
CA VAL A 32 -1.43 -3.03 9.76
C VAL A 32 -1.24 -3.00 11.25
N SER A 33 -0.10 -2.51 11.71
CA SER A 33 0.26 -2.48 13.12
C SER A 33 0.69 -1.08 13.52
N GLU A 34 0.17 -0.60 14.64
CA GLU A 34 0.66 0.63 15.25
C GLU A 34 1.96 0.37 16.00
N GLU A 35 3.01 1.10 15.64
CA GLU A 35 4.22 1.26 16.45
C GLU A 35 4.10 2.54 17.26
N SER A 36 3.81 2.38 18.54
CA SER A 36 3.93 3.46 19.52
C SER A 36 5.32 3.44 20.16
N GLY A 37 6.22 4.30 19.68
CA GLY A 37 7.53 4.59 20.28
C GLY A 37 7.56 5.96 20.95
N THR A 38 8.60 6.25 21.74
CA THR A 38 8.79 7.45 22.60
C THR A 38 8.93 8.81 21.86
N GLY A 39 8.15 9.05 20.81
CA GLY A 39 8.19 10.31 20.07
C GLY A 39 7.06 10.52 19.06
N ARG A 40 6.46 9.46 18.50
CA ARG A 40 5.25 9.53 17.66
C ARG A 40 4.72 8.12 17.37
N ALA A 41 3.41 7.91 17.53
CA ALA A 41 2.75 6.70 17.03
C ALA A 41 2.80 6.74 15.50
N THR A 42 3.27 5.65 14.88
CA THR A 42 3.23 5.47 13.43
C THR A 42 2.60 4.13 13.11
N VAL A 43 1.96 4.04 11.95
CA VAL A 43 1.30 2.82 11.50
C VAL A 43 2.17 2.16 10.43
N ARG A 44 2.70 0.98 10.74
CA ARG A 44 3.37 0.13 9.76
C ARG A 44 2.35 -0.65 8.95
N PHE A 45 2.61 -0.75 7.65
CA PHE A 45 1.79 -1.53 6.74
C PHE A 45 2.65 -2.22 5.68
N SER A 46 2.11 -3.29 5.10
CA SER A 46 2.69 -3.91 3.92
C SER A 46 1.62 -4.23 2.88
N LEU A 47 1.97 -4.05 1.61
CA LEU A 47 1.07 -4.20 0.48
C LEU A 47 1.69 -5.12 -0.57
N ARG A 48 0.87 -6.04 -1.08
CA ARG A 48 1.17 -6.86 -2.26
C ARG A 48 0.28 -6.42 -3.42
N ALA A 49 0.84 -6.36 -4.62
CA ALA A 49 0.08 -6.06 -5.84
C ALA A 49 0.84 -6.63 -7.04
N THR A 50 0.11 -6.90 -8.12
CA THR A 50 0.69 -7.31 -9.39
C THR A 50 0.92 -6.08 -10.26
N ILE A 51 2.11 -5.92 -10.82
CA ILE A 51 2.37 -4.87 -11.82
C ILE A 51 1.64 -5.26 -13.10
N VAL A 52 0.78 -4.36 -13.58
CA VAL A 52 0.18 -4.48 -14.90
C VAL A 52 1.08 -3.74 -15.86
N THR A 53 1.86 -4.48 -16.64
CA THR A 53 2.61 -3.91 -17.76
C THR A 53 1.63 -3.65 -18.91
N PRO A 54 1.48 -2.40 -19.39
CA PRO A 54 0.70 -2.15 -20.59
C PRO A 54 1.41 -2.81 -21.77
N GLY A 55 0.80 -3.83 -22.37
CA GLY A 55 1.16 -4.36 -23.68
C GLY A 55 2.59 -4.88 -23.83
N ILE A 56 2.90 -6.03 -23.22
CA ILE A 56 3.64 -7.05 -23.97
C ILE A 56 2.59 -8.02 -24.49
N SER A 57 1.90 -7.62 -25.56
CA SER A 57 1.12 -8.57 -26.37
C SER A 57 2.13 -9.47 -27.06
N GLY A 58 2.45 -10.61 -26.45
CA GLY A 58 3.11 -11.70 -27.14
C GLY A 58 2.07 -12.45 -27.95
N SER A 59 1.93 -12.14 -29.24
CA SER A 59 1.71 -13.09 -30.36
C SER A 59 1.69 -12.33 -31.69
#